data_AF-A0A914HYK4-F1
#
_entry.id   AF-A0A914HYK4-F1
#
_cell.length_a   1.000
_cell.length_b   1.000
_cell.length_c   1.000
_cell.angle_alpha   90.00
_cell.angle_beta   90.00
_cell.angle_gamma   90.00
#
_symmetry.space_group_name_H-M   'P 1'
#
loop_
_entity.id
_entity.type
_entity.pdbx_description
1 polymer ?
#
loop_
_entity_poly.entity_id
_entity_poly.type
_entity_poly.pdbx_seq_one_letter_code
_entity_poly.pdbx_strand_id
1 'polypeptide(L)'
;MDWFCGSDRFNMFMSENAVTRDCPTRKNGFNNCCVAHDLCYSAQAGQINCDDKFCNCLAEAANGTRVCAAYEAKASTSNLRLFGSS
;
A
#
# COMPACT_ATOMS: atom_id res chain seq x y z
N MET A 1 7.11 6.77 13.84
CA MET A 1 5.96 6.00 13.32
C MET A 1 6.54 4.83 12.58
N ASP A 2 6.13 3.62 12.92
CA ASP A 2 6.59 2.41 12.23
C ASP A 2 5.93 2.32 10.85
N TRP A 3 6.65 1.77 9.88
CA TRP A 3 6.17 1.59 8.52
C TRP A 3 5.64 0.16 8.33
N PHE A 4 4.44 0.02 7.79
CA PHE A 4 3.71 -1.25 7.69
C PHE A 4 3.41 -1.68 6.25
N CYS A 5 3.74 -0.86 5.24
CA CYS A 5 3.55 -1.29 3.85
C CYS A 5 4.63 -2.28 3.40
N GLY A 6 4.35 -3.58 3.47
CA GLY A 6 5.21 -4.62 2.91
C GLY A 6 5.05 -5.94 3.65
N SER A 7 5.27 -7.06 2.94
CA SER A 7 5.12 -8.40 3.52
C SER A 7 6.28 -8.81 4.45
N ASP A 8 7.44 -8.19 4.30
CA ASP A 8 8.64 -8.46 5.09
C ASP A 8 9.52 -7.21 5.19
N ARG A 9 10.56 -7.28 6.03
CA ARG A 9 11.43 -6.14 6.35
C ARG A 9 12.10 -5.52 5.13
N PHE A 10 12.49 -6.33 4.14
CA PHE A 10 13.12 -5.81 2.93
C PHE A 10 12.10 -5.01 2.10
N ASN A 11 10.90 -5.56 1.92
CA ASN A 11 9.84 -4.86 1.20
C ASN A 11 9.33 -3.62 1.92
N MET A 12 9.23 -3.67 3.25
CA MET A 12 8.93 -2.50 4.10
C MET A 12 9.96 -1.40 3.91
N PHE A 13 11.26 -1.73 3.98
CA PHE A 13 12.33 -0.75 3.77
C PHE A 13 12.26 -0.14 2.36
N MET A 14 12.10 -0.99 1.33
CA MET A 14 12.06 -0.52 -0.05
C MET A 14 10.88 0.41 -0.30
N SER A 15 9.68 0.05 0.13
CA SER A 15 8.47 0.86 -0.06
C SER A 15 8.51 2.16 0.76
N GLU A 16 9.06 2.12 1.98
CA GLU A 16 9.24 3.31 2.81
C GLU A 16 10.17 4.33 2.15
N ASN A 17 11.31 3.87 1.63
CA ASN A 17 12.26 4.71 0.89
C ASN A 17 11.62 5.29 -0.36
N ALA A 18 10.84 4.49 -1.08
CA ALA A 18 10.14 4.90 -2.29
C ALA A 18 9.16 6.05 -2.00
N VAL A 19 8.27 5.88 -1.02
CA VAL A 19 7.29 6.89 -0.62
C VAL A 19 7.97 8.12 0.00
N THR A 20 9.04 7.93 0.78
CA THR A 20 9.80 9.04 1.37
C THR A 20 10.47 9.89 0.28
N ARG A 21 10.99 9.26 -0.79
CA ARG A 21 11.63 9.97 -1.90
C ARG A 21 10.61 10.69 -2.78
N ASP A 22 9.55 10.00 -3.15
CA ASP A 22 8.63 10.47 -4.21
C ASP A 22 7.45 11.27 -3.64
N CYS A 23 7.02 10.97 -2.41
CA CYS A 23 5.82 11.49 -1.76
C CYS A 23 6.03 11.77 -0.24
N PRO A 24 7.07 12.51 0.17
CA PRO A 24 7.49 12.62 1.59
C PRO A 24 6.38 13.14 2.52
N THR A 25 5.56 14.08 2.05
CA THR A 25 4.47 14.68 2.83
C THR A 25 3.25 13.78 2.95
N ARG A 26 3.20 12.66 2.23
CA ARG A 26 2.07 11.73 2.17
C ARG A 26 2.36 10.39 2.83
N LYS A 27 3.57 10.22 3.39
CA LYS A 27 4.01 8.98 4.04
C LYS A 27 2.98 8.40 5.01
N ASN A 28 2.43 9.23 5.90
CA ASN A 28 1.42 8.77 6.86
C ASN A 28 0.13 8.26 6.19
N GLY A 29 -0.30 8.90 5.09
CA GLY A 29 -1.48 8.48 4.33
C GLY A 29 -1.28 7.09 3.73
N PHE A 30 -0.15 6.89 3.04
CA PHE A 30 0.21 5.58 2.48
C PHE A 30 0.32 4.50 3.56
N ASN A 31 1.00 4.80 4.67
CA ASN A 31 1.17 3.85 5.77
C ASN A 31 -0.17 3.42 6.39
N ASN A 32 -1.08 4.38 6.58
CA ASN A 32 -2.41 4.10 7.12
C ASN A 32 -3.22 3.16 6.21
N CYS A 33 -3.07 3.27 4.89
CA CYS A 33 -3.73 2.35 3.96
C CYS A 33 -3.25 0.91 4.15
N CYS A 34 -1.96 0.71 4.37
CA CYS A 34 -1.40 -0.63 4.60
C CYS A 34 -1.85 -1.22 5.94
N VAL A 35 -1.89 -0.42 7.00
CA VAL A 35 -2.46 -0.85 8.30
C VAL A 35 -3.93 -1.26 8.13
N ALA A 36 -4.72 -0.49 7.39
CA ALA A 36 -6.13 -0.82 7.14
C ALA A 36 -6.29 -2.09 6.27
N HIS A 37 -5.40 -2.32 5.31
CA HIS A 37 -5.38 -3.52 4.47
C HIS A 37 -5.06 -4.78 5.28
N ASP A 38 -4.02 -4.74 6.12
CA ASP A 38 -3.66 -5.84 7.01
C ASP A 38 -4.78 -6.18 7.99
N LEU A 39 -5.47 -5.16 8.53
CA LEU A 39 -6.64 -5.35 9.39
C LEU A 39 -7.81 -5.99 8.63
N CYS A 40 -8.03 -5.60 7.37
CA CYS A 40 -9.07 -6.18 6.53
C CYS A 40 -8.80 -7.67 6.25
N TYR A 41 -7.55 -8.02 5.96
CA TYR A 41 -7.11 -9.40 5.78
C TYR A 41 -7.21 -10.21 7.07
N SER A 42 -6.81 -9.63 8.20
CA SER A 42 -6.93 -10.26 9.53
C SER A 42 -8.38 -10.53 9.91
N ALA A 43 -9.30 -9.66 9.47
CA ALA A 43 -10.74 -9.85 9.64
C ALA A 43 -11.36 -10.82 8.63
N GLN A 44 -10.58 -11.37 7.69
CA GLN A 44 -11.02 -12.27 6.63
C GLN A 44 -12.20 -11.71 5.81
N ALA A 45 -12.20 -10.38 5.59
CA ALA A 45 -13.32 -9.67 4.95
C ALA A 45 -13.39 -9.86 3.42
N GLY A 46 -12.69 -10.87 2.88
CA GLY A 46 -12.61 -11.19 1.46
C GLY A 46 -11.50 -10.43 0.74
N GLN A 47 -10.66 -11.15 0.01
CA GLN A 47 -9.51 -10.62 -0.72
C GLN A 47 -9.87 -9.44 -1.62
N ILE A 48 -10.81 -9.65 -2.56
CA ILE A 48 -11.22 -8.61 -3.53
C ILE A 48 -11.69 -7.34 -2.81
N ASN A 49 -12.49 -7.48 -1.76
CA ASN A 49 -12.99 -6.35 -0.99
C ASN A 49 -11.86 -5.59 -0.25
N CYS A 50 -10.88 -6.31 0.32
CA CYS A 50 -9.73 -5.68 0.96
C CYS A 50 -8.83 -4.96 -0.04
N ASP A 51 -8.58 -5.59 -1.19
CA ASP A 51 -7.73 -5.03 -2.24
C ASP A 51 -8.38 -3.80 -2.88
N ASP A 52 -9.68 -3.83 -3.15
CA ASP A 52 -10.43 -2.68 -3.69
C ASP A 52 -10.40 -1.49 -2.72
N LYS A 53 -10.61 -1.74 -1.42
CA LYS A 53 -10.52 -0.70 -0.38
C LYS A 53 -9.11 -0.13 -0.29
N PHE A 54 -8.10 -0.98 -0.38
CA PHE A 54 -6.71 -0.56 -0.34
C PHE A 54 -6.35 0.31 -1.55
N CYS A 55 -6.74 -0.09 -2.76
CA CYS A 55 -6.51 0.68 -3.98
C CYS A 55 -7.15 2.08 -3.90
N ASN A 56 -8.40 2.16 -3.42
CA ASN A 56 -9.07 3.45 -3.22
C ASN A 56 -8.35 4.32 -2.18
N CYS A 57 -7.90 3.73 -1.07
CA CYS A 57 -7.15 4.46 -0.04
C CYS A 57 -5.83 5.02 -0.59
N LEU A 58 -5.09 4.23 -1.37
CA LEU A 58 -3.85 4.68 -2.01
C LEU A 58 -4.09 5.84 -2.97
N ALA A 59 -5.19 5.81 -3.73
CA ALA A 59 -5.56 6.89 -4.64
C ALA A 59 -5.86 8.20 -3.91
N GLU A 60 -6.59 8.12 -2.80
CA GLU A 60 -6.84 9.29 -1.93
C GLU A 60 -5.54 9.80 -1.30
N ALA A 61 -4.65 8.91 -0.83
CA ALA A 61 -3.37 9.26 -0.23
C ALA A 61 -2.42 9.94 -1.24
N ALA A 62 -2.45 9.52 -2.51
CA ALA A 62 -1.70 10.11 -3.62
C ALA A 62 -2.25 11.49 -4.06
N ASN A 63 -3.53 11.77 -3.76
CA ASN A 63 -4.21 13.04 -4.02
C ASN A 63 -4.01 13.55 -5.46
N GLY A 64 -4.11 12.65 -6.46
CA GLY A 64 -4.06 13.00 -7.89
C GLY A 64 -2.68 13.39 -8.44
N THR A 65 -1.61 13.27 -7.66
CA THR A 65 -0.25 13.53 -8.17
C THR A 65 0.24 12.34 -8.99
N ARG A 66 0.57 12.55 -10.28
CA ARG A 66 1.05 11.49 -11.20
C ARG A 66 2.26 10.71 -10.69
N VAL A 67 3.08 11.33 -9.84
CA VAL A 67 4.27 10.70 -9.22
C VAL A 67 3.87 9.70 -8.13
N CYS A 68 2.87 10.03 -7.30
CA CYS A 68 2.35 9.14 -6.26
C CYS A 68 1.35 8.11 -6.85
N ALA A 69 0.60 8.48 -7.88
CA ALA A 69 -0.34 7.59 -8.56
C ALA A 69 0.35 6.43 -9.31
N ALA A 70 1.65 6.54 -9.63
CA ALA A 70 2.42 5.42 -10.16
C ALA A 70 2.55 4.26 -9.14
N TYR A 71 2.41 4.53 -7.83
CA TYR A 71 2.31 3.48 -6.80
C TYR A 71 0.94 2.79 -6.80
N GLU A 72 -0.14 3.52 -7.13
CA GLU A 72 -1.49 2.92 -7.32
C GLU A 72 -1.44 1.86 -8.43
N ALA A 73 -0.67 2.08 -9.50
CA ALA A 73 -0.58 1.15 -10.62
C ALA A 73 0.19 -0.16 -10.30
N LYS A 74 1.12 -0.13 -9.34
CA LYS A 74 1.85 -1.34 -8.89
C LYS A 74 1.10 -2.15 -7.84
N ALA A 75 0.14 -1.54 -7.13
CA ALA A 75 -0.79 -2.25 -6.26
C ALA A 75 -1.99 -2.82 -7.05
N SER A 76 -2.47 -2.10 -8.07
CA SER A 76 -3.76 -2.37 -8.72
C SER A 76 -3.69 -3.25 -9.98
N THR A 77 -2.50 -3.63 -10.46
CA THR A 77 -2.41 -4.52 -11.63
C THR A 77 -1.54 -5.75 -11.33
N SER A 78 -2.24 -6.85 -11.09
CA SER A 78 -1.74 -8.21 -11.37
C SER A 78 -0.60 -8.76 -10.50
N ASN A 79 -0.21 -8.11 -9.40
CA ASN A 79 0.86 -8.61 -8.51
C ASN A 79 0.42 -9.02 -7.09
N LEU A 80 -0.82 -9.48 -6.95
CA LEU A 80 -1.16 -10.51 -5.96
C LEU A 80 -0.65 -11.91 -6.33
N ARG A 81 0.46 -11.98 -7.08
CA ARG A 81 1.26 -13.19 -7.28
C ARG A 81 2.69 -13.08 -6.75
N LEU A 82 3.07 -11.98 -6.09
CA LEU A 82 4.41 -11.83 -5.50
C LEU A 82 4.46 -11.65 -3.98
N PHE A 83 3.33 -11.33 -3.32
CA PHE A 83 3.27 -11.24 -1.85
C PHE A 83 2.13 -12.05 -1.21
N GLY A 84 1.43 -12.86 -2.01
CA GLY A 84 0.47 -13.86 -1.53
C GLY A 84 1.03 -15.27 -1.69
N SER A 85 2.09 -15.61 -0.95
CA SER A 85 2.54 -16.98 -0.69
C SER A 85 3.64 -16.96 0.38
N SER A 86 3.26 -16.87 1.64
CA SER A 86 3.91 -17.49 2.81
C SER A 86 2.99 -17.35 4.01
#